data_AF-A0A843EEJ9-F1
#
_entry.id   AF-A0A843EEJ9-F1
#
_cell.length_a   1.000
_cell.length_b   1.000
_cell.length_c   1.000
_cell.angle_alpha   90.00
_cell.angle_beta   90.00
_cell.angle_gamma   90.00
#
_symmetry.space_group_name_H-M   'P 1'
#
loop_
_entity.id
_entity.type
_entity.pdbx_description
1 polymer ?
#
loop_
_entity_poly.entity_id
_entity_poly.type
_entity_poly.pdbx_seq_one_letter_code
_entity_poly.pdbx_strand_id
1 'polypeptide(L)'
;MNAAAKALILLTVSALALSVLVSPGSSAEDTSWTDVNSESELIEALNGGTKNIRIVSDITVTGDLNIPAGVRVLIPYAAGDTSGLKVGGETFRIAGSGYVHLTVTLKGNLAVGGELIIGGTIGNSNTFSYQGHTSAGHSVLVNNGSIAVKSSGSVSCFGFVRGSGEIVAESGSKVTEPVVITDYTGGDNLMSSHNANQAIFNRYSISNIRCPLQIDHGATLLGKVA
;
A
#
# COMPACT_ATOMS: atom_id res chain seq x y z
N MET A 1 -39.13 -39.18 52.96
CA MET A 1 -38.97 -37.92 53.72
C MET A 1 -37.94 -37.11 52.96
N ASN A 2 -38.34 -36.17 52.10
CA ASN A 2 -38.52 -34.73 52.38
C ASN A 2 -37.26 -34.13 53.03
N ALA A 3 -36.65 -33.02 52.58
CA ALA A 3 -37.09 -31.99 51.65
C ALA A 3 -35.88 -31.16 51.16
N ALA A 4 -35.98 -30.71 49.92
CA ALA A 4 -35.78 -29.34 49.45
C ALA A 4 -34.65 -28.45 50.04
N ALA A 5 -33.77 -27.91 49.18
CA ALA A 5 -33.70 -26.46 48.91
C ALA A 5 -32.55 -26.07 47.93
N LYS A 6 -32.94 -25.23 46.96
CA LYS A 6 -32.22 -24.05 46.43
C LYS A 6 -30.85 -24.21 45.73
N ALA A 7 -30.91 -24.03 44.41
CA ALA A 7 -30.24 -23.00 43.59
C ALA A 7 -28.80 -22.53 43.93
N LEU A 8 -28.04 -22.31 42.85
CA LEU A 8 -27.07 -21.22 42.59
C LEU A 8 -25.61 -21.66 42.35
N ILE A 9 -25.23 -21.66 41.05
CA ILE A 9 -23.97 -21.12 40.45
C ILE A 9 -22.62 -21.58 41.04
N LEU A 10 -21.76 -22.22 40.21
CA LEU A 10 -20.47 -21.65 39.75
C LEU A 10 -19.73 -22.54 38.72
N LEU A 11 -19.43 -21.95 37.55
CA LEU A 11 -18.33 -22.14 36.56
C LEU A 11 -17.70 -23.53 36.35
N THR A 12 -17.46 -24.01 35.12
CA THR A 12 -16.61 -23.35 34.11
C THR A 12 -17.01 -23.69 32.67
N VAL A 13 -16.96 -22.64 31.86
CA VAL A 13 -17.12 -22.58 30.40
C VAL A 13 -16.00 -23.37 29.69
N SER A 14 -16.36 -24.26 28.79
CA SER A 14 -15.57 -24.55 27.59
C SER A 14 -16.49 -25.15 26.52
N ALA A 15 -17.28 -24.28 25.90
CA ALA A 15 -17.94 -24.60 24.64
C ALA A 15 -17.14 -23.89 23.55
N LEU A 16 -16.28 -24.63 22.84
CA LEU A 16 -15.86 -24.25 21.50
C LEU A 16 -17.14 -24.30 20.63
N ALA A 17 -17.78 -23.15 20.45
CA ALA A 17 -18.75 -22.96 19.40
C ALA A 17 -18.00 -23.00 18.07
N LEU A 18 -18.10 -24.12 17.35
CA LEU A 18 -17.78 -24.19 15.93
C LEU A 18 -18.89 -23.44 15.18
N SER A 19 -18.83 -22.11 15.17
CA SER A 19 -19.69 -21.30 14.32
C SER A 19 -19.13 -21.36 12.90
N VAL A 20 -19.83 -22.08 12.03
CA VAL A 20 -19.72 -21.93 10.58
C VAL A 20 -20.11 -20.49 10.26
N LEU A 21 -19.11 -19.63 10.03
CA LEU A 21 -19.32 -18.33 9.40
C LEU A 21 -19.66 -18.60 7.94
N VAL A 22 -20.95 -18.66 7.60
CA VAL A 22 -21.37 -18.37 6.23
C VAL A 22 -21.14 -16.88 6.05
N SER A 23 -20.10 -16.51 5.32
CA SER A 23 -19.85 -15.12 4.93
C SER A 23 -21.06 -14.62 4.13
N PRO A 24 -21.63 -13.45 4.48
CA PRO A 24 -22.67 -12.85 3.65
C PRO A 24 -22.05 -12.46 2.31
N GLY A 25 -22.43 -13.17 1.24
CA GLY A 25 -22.13 -12.82 -0.14
C GLY A 25 -20.64 -12.79 -0.50
N SER A 26 -20.04 -13.96 -0.73
CA SER A 26 -18.87 -14.03 -1.60
C SER A 26 -19.33 -13.78 -3.05
N SER A 27 -19.62 -12.53 -3.40
CA SER A 27 -19.37 -12.13 -4.79
C SER A 27 -17.89 -12.44 -5.02
N ALA A 28 -17.56 -13.24 -6.02
CA ALA A 28 -16.17 -13.45 -6.41
C ALA A 28 -15.47 -12.09 -6.40
N GLU A 29 -14.35 -11.96 -5.69
CA GLU A 29 -13.51 -10.78 -5.80
C GLU A 29 -13.30 -10.57 -7.30
N ASP A 30 -13.78 -9.45 -7.82
CA ASP A 30 -13.53 -9.11 -9.21
C ASP A 30 -12.02 -8.88 -9.30
N THR A 31 -11.29 -9.89 -9.76
CA THR A 31 -9.84 -9.82 -9.94
C THR A 31 -9.49 -9.23 -11.31
N SER A 32 -10.50 -8.88 -12.12
CA SER A 32 -10.29 -8.32 -13.44
C SER A 32 -9.93 -6.84 -13.32
N TRP A 33 -8.91 -6.45 -14.08
CA TRP A 33 -8.46 -5.06 -14.18
C TRP A 33 -9.02 -4.44 -15.44
N THR A 34 -9.59 -3.24 -15.31
CA THR A 34 -9.94 -2.40 -16.45
C THR A 34 -8.74 -1.53 -16.77
N ASP A 35 -8.18 -1.70 -17.97
CA ASP A 35 -7.07 -0.87 -18.45
C ASP A 35 -7.59 0.47 -18.96
N VAL A 36 -6.95 1.56 -18.53
CA VAL A 36 -7.23 2.92 -19.00
C VAL A 36 -5.95 3.56 -19.53
N ASN A 37 -6.07 4.33 -20.60
CA ASN A 37 -4.93 4.93 -21.31
C ASN A 37 -5.01 6.47 -21.42
N SER A 38 -6.05 7.09 -20.84
CA SER A 38 -6.27 8.53 -20.91
C SER A 38 -6.94 9.05 -19.63
N GLU A 39 -6.89 10.38 -19.43
CA GLU A 39 -7.61 11.03 -18.32
C GLU A 39 -9.13 10.78 -18.41
N SER A 40 -9.71 10.86 -19.61
CA SER A 40 -11.15 10.62 -19.81
C SER A 40 -11.57 9.20 -19.44
N GLU A 41 -10.82 8.18 -19.87
CA GLU A 41 -11.10 6.78 -19.51
C GLU A 41 -10.96 6.53 -18.00
N LEU A 42 -9.97 7.17 -17.36
CA LEU A 42 -9.82 7.10 -15.91
C LEU A 42 -11.03 7.71 -15.20
N ILE A 43 -11.50 8.88 -15.63
CA ILE A 43 -12.69 9.54 -15.08
C ILE A 43 -13.94 8.66 -15.27
N GLU A 44 -14.13 8.10 -16.46
CA GLU A 44 -15.25 7.21 -16.76
C GLU A 44 -15.22 5.95 -15.87
N ALA A 45 -14.06 5.32 -15.71
CA ALA A 45 -13.92 4.13 -14.87
C ALA A 45 -14.18 4.43 -13.38
N LEU A 46 -13.66 5.55 -12.86
CA LEU A 46 -13.87 5.97 -11.47
C LEU A 46 -15.35 6.25 -11.16
N ASN A 47 -16.09 6.81 -12.12
CA ASN A 47 -17.51 7.12 -11.97
C ASN A 47 -18.45 5.97 -12.38
N GLY A 48 -17.97 5.04 -13.20
CA GLY A 48 -18.74 3.94 -13.80
C GLY A 48 -18.88 2.70 -12.93
N GLY A 49 -18.36 2.71 -11.70
CA GLY A 49 -18.47 1.60 -10.75
C GLY A 49 -17.39 0.53 -10.88
N THR A 50 -16.39 0.73 -11.74
CA THR A 50 -15.23 -0.15 -11.88
C THR A 50 -14.46 -0.28 -10.56
N LYS A 51 -14.14 -1.51 -10.16
CA LYS A 51 -13.46 -1.78 -8.89
C LYS A 51 -11.94 -1.80 -9.00
N ASN A 52 -11.37 -2.34 -10.07
CA ASN A 52 -9.92 -2.31 -10.28
C ASN A 52 -9.59 -1.62 -11.61
N ILE A 53 -8.82 -0.56 -11.53
CA ILE A 53 -8.45 0.30 -12.66
C ILE A 53 -6.92 0.30 -12.78
N ARG A 54 -6.39 -0.03 -13.95
CA ARG A 54 -4.95 -0.03 -14.21
C ARG A 54 -4.64 1.01 -15.29
N ILE A 55 -3.75 1.94 -14.97
CA ILE A 55 -3.31 2.95 -15.94
C ILE A 55 -2.18 2.35 -16.78
N VAL A 56 -2.36 2.20 -18.09
CA VAL A 56 -1.43 1.47 -18.96
C VAL A 56 -0.63 2.37 -19.92
N SER A 57 -0.71 3.69 -19.75
CA SER A 57 0.02 4.67 -20.51
C SER A 57 0.40 5.88 -19.65
N ASP A 58 1.32 6.70 -20.17
CA ASP A 58 1.60 8.01 -19.58
C ASP A 58 0.36 8.91 -19.75
N ILE A 59 -0.17 9.40 -18.63
CA ILE A 59 -1.31 10.32 -18.63
C ILE A 59 -1.01 11.57 -17.81
N THR A 60 -1.63 12.69 -18.18
CA THR A 60 -1.70 13.89 -17.35
C THR A 60 -3.13 14.08 -16.89
N VAL A 61 -3.33 14.10 -15.58
CA VAL A 61 -4.60 14.43 -14.93
C VAL A 61 -4.58 15.92 -14.60
N THR A 62 -5.47 16.66 -15.22
CA THR A 62 -5.59 18.11 -15.07
C THR A 62 -6.71 18.51 -14.13
N GLY A 63 -7.80 17.73 -14.10
CA GLY A 63 -8.95 17.97 -13.23
C GLY A 63 -8.81 17.37 -11.83
N ASP A 64 -9.81 17.65 -11.00
CA ASP A 64 -9.95 17.02 -9.69
C ASP A 64 -10.55 15.60 -9.85
N LEU A 65 -9.97 14.64 -9.15
CA LEU A 65 -10.39 13.24 -9.15
C LEU A 65 -10.71 12.74 -7.75
N ASN A 66 -11.56 11.72 -7.68
CA ASN A 66 -11.85 10.99 -6.46
C ASN A 66 -11.74 9.49 -6.75
N ILE A 67 -10.92 8.77 -6.00
CA ILE A 67 -10.91 7.30 -5.96
C ILE A 67 -11.89 6.88 -4.88
N PRO A 68 -13.08 6.34 -5.22
CA PRO A 68 -14.09 5.99 -4.24
C PRO A 68 -13.66 4.82 -3.36
N ALA A 69 -14.30 4.68 -2.20
CA ALA A 69 -14.09 3.52 -1.33
C ALA A 69 -14.38 2.20 -2.06
N GLY A 70 -13.52 1.21 -1.86
CA GLY A 70 -13.59 -0.09 -2.55
C GLY A 70 -13.16 -0.06 -4.02
N VAL A 71 -12.62 1.05 -4.53
CA VAL A 71 -11.97 1.13 -5.84
C VAL A 71 -10.45 1.14 -5.68
N ARG A 72 -9.76 0.41 -6.55
CA ARG A 72 -8.30 0.28 -6.58
C ARG A 72 -7.78 0.83 -7.89
N VAL A 73 -6.82 1.76 -7.81
CA VAL A 73 -6.12 2.33 -8.97
C VAL A 73 -4.66 1.90 -8.90
N LEU A 74 -4.20 1.20 -9.93
CA LEU A 74 -2.82 0.75 -10.09
C LEU A 74 -2.12 1.53 -11.19
N ILE A 75 -0.94 2.04 -10.83
CA ILE A 75 0.07 2.54 -11.76
C ILE A 75 1.16 1.45 -11.85
N PRO A 76 1.08 0.51 -12.81
CA PRO A 76 1.87 -0.71 -12.83
C PRO A 76 3.37 -0.44 -13.01
N TYR A 77 4.21 -1.36 -12.52
CA TYR A 77 5.67 -1.28 -12.69
C TYR A 77 6.21 -1.98 -13.93
N ALA A 78 5.35 -2.75 -14.62
CA ALA A 78 5.65 -3.46 -15.85
C ALA A 78 4.34 -3.82 -16.58
N ALA A 79 4.43 -4.14 -17.86
CA ALA A 79 3.29 -4.63 -18.63
C ALA A 79 2.70 -5.90 -17.98
N GLY A 80 1.39 -5.92 -17.77
CA GLY A 80 0.70 -7.06 -17.17
C GLY A 80 0.74 -7.13 -15.64
N ASP A 81 1.39 -6.18 -14.95
CA ASP A 81 1.32 -6.10 -13.49
C ASP A 81 -0.13 -5.91 -13.01
N THR A 82 -0.52 -6.70 -12.03
CA THR A 82 -1.84 -6.72 -11.37
C THR A 82 -1.72 -6.68 -9.84
N SER A 83 -0.49 -6.59 -9.33
CA SER A 83 -0.17 -6.63 -7.91
C SER A 83 0.29 -5.28 -7.37
N GLY A 84 0.98 -4.49 -8.20
CA GLY A 84 1.67 -3.26 -7.81
C GLY A 84 2.94 -3.45 -6.99
N LEU A 85 3.27 -4.68 -6.58
CA LEU A 85 4.48 -4.95 -5.82
C LEU A 85 5.12 -6.26 -6.28
N LYS A 86 6.35 -6.16 -6.77
CA LYS A 86 7.23 -7.31 -6.88
C LYS A 86 8.30 -7.25 -5.79
N VAL A 87 8.45 -8.33 -5.04
CA VAL A 87 9.59 -8.53 -4.14
C VAL A 87 10.62 -9.39 -4.85
N GLY A 88 11.90 -9.00 -4.81
CA GLY A 88 12.99 -9.76 -5.44
C GLY A 88 13.31 -9.29 -6.86
N GLY A 89 13.87 -8.09 -6.99
CA GLY A 89 14.44 -7.56 -8.23
C GLY A 89 15.81 -8.16 -8.55
N GLU A 90 16.19 -8.07 -9.83
CA GLU A 90 17.45 -8.63 -10.36
C GLU A 90 18.69 -7.81 -9.99
N THR A 91 18.51 -6.61 -9.39
CA THR A 91 19.59 -5.64 -9.21
C THR A 91 19.90 -5.34 -7.74
N PHE A 92 21.15 -4.98 -7.49
CA PHE A 92 21.67 -4.55 -6.18
C PHE A 92 21.69 -3.02 -6.03
N ARG A 93 21.02 -2.28 -6.92
CA ARG A 93 21.11 -0.82 -7.02
C ARG A 93 19.73 -0.18 -6.99
N ILE A 94 19.65 1.02 -6.40
CA ILE A 94 18.47 1.89 -6.52
C ILE A 94 18.17 2.13 -8.00
N ALA A 95 16.92 1.87 -8.39
CA ALA A 95 16.46 2.01 -9.76
C ALA A 95 16.62 3.45 -10.26
N GLY A 96 17.30 3.61 -11.39
CA GLY A 96 17.43 4.88 -12.10
C GLY A 96 16.28 5.11 -13.10
N SER A 97 16.31 6.24 -13.80
CA SER A 97 15.28 6.64 -14.77
C SER A 97 15.07 5.65 -15.93
N GLY A 98 16.08 4.86 -16.29
CA GLY A 98 15.97 3.82 -17.33
C GLY A 98 15.05 2.64 -16.96
N TYR A 99 14.60 2.55 -15.70
CA TYR A 99 13.66 1.52 -15.22
C TYR A 99 12.23 2.03 -15.05
N VAL A 100 11.96 3.29 -15.42
CA VAL A 100 10.60 3.85 -15.38
C VAL A 100 9.76 3.16 -16.45
N HIS A 101 8.69 2.49 -16.03
CA HIS A 101 7.74 1.86 -16.94
C HIS A 101 6.74 2.87 -17.50
N LEU A 102 6.17 3.70 -16.61
CA LEU A 102 5.20 4.72 -16.98
C LEU A 102 5.17 5.86 -15.95
N THR A 103 4.71 7.03 -16.40
CA THR A 103 4.60 8.25 -15.60
C THR A 103 3.18 8.82 -15.66
N VAL A 104 2.54 8.95 -14.50
CA VAL A 104 1.30 9.71 -14.34
C VAL A 104 1.64 11.08 -13.79
N THR A 105 1.14 12.15 -14.41
CA THR A 105 1.30 13.51 -13.89
C THR A 105 -0.03 14.01 -13.36
N LEU A 106 -0.10 14.34 -12.07
CA LEU A 106 -1.26 14.94 -11.43
C LEU A 106 -1.03 16.46 -11.27
N LYS A 107 -1.92 17.28 -11.83
CA LYS A 107 -1.92 18.74 -11.64
C LYS A 107 -3.08 19.23 -10.78
N GLY A 108 -4.21 18.50 -10.75
CA GLY A 108 -5.37 18.79 -9.92
C GLY A 108 -5.31 18.14 -8.54
N ASN A 109 -6.44 18.14 -7.83
CA ASN A 109 -6.57 17.48 -6.54
C ASN A 109 -7.04 16.03 -6.69
N LEU A 110 -6.50 15.14 -5.88
CA LEU A 110 -6.90 13.73 -5.83
C LEU A 110 -7.34 13.36 -4.42
N ALA A 111 -8.63 13.07 -4.25
CA ALA A 111 -9.14 12.44 -3.04
C ALA A 111 -9.02 10.91 -3.16
N VAL A 112 -8.33 10.27 -2.21
CA VAL A 112 -8.14 8.82 -2.18
C VAL A 112 -8.99 8.23 -1.06
N GLY A 113 -10.23 7.86 -1.35
CA GLY A 113 -11.10 7.08 -0.45
C GLY A 113 -10.98 5.57 -0.63
N GLY A 114 -10.49 5.11 -1.78
CA GLY A 114 -10.11 3.73 -2.06
C GLY A 114 -8.61 3.50 -1.94
N GLU A 115 -8.03 2.75 -2.89
CA GLU A 115 -6.60 2.43 -2.91
C GLU A 115 -5.92 3.03 -4.15
N LEU A 116 -4.79 3.70 -3.94
CA LEU A 116 -3.86 4.11 -4.98
C LEU A 116 -2.53 3.36 -4.82
N ILE A 117 -2.10 2.65 -5.86
CA ILE A 117 -0.87 1.87 -5.87
C ILE A 117 0.08 2.42 -6.93
N ILE A 118 1.19 2.99 -6.49
CA ILE A 118 2.33 3.37 -7.35
C ILE A 118 3.27 2.18 -7.37
N GLY A 119 3.20 1.38 -8.43
CA GLY A 119 3.84 0.09 -8.51
C GLY A 119 5.37 0.14 -8.54
N GLY A 120 6.00 -0.87 -7.97
CA GLY A 120 7.45 -1.03 -8.04
C GLY A 120 7.95 -2.42 -7.72
N THR A 121 9.15 -2.71 -8.20
CA THR A 121 9.93 -3.88 -7.77
C THR A 121 10.88 -3.46 -6.66
N ILE A 122 10.74 -4.03 -5.46
CA ILE A 122 11.57 -3.74 -4.29
C ILE A 122 12.47 -4.90 -3.89
N GLY A 123 13.66 -4.54 -3.41
CA GLY A 123 14.65 -5.40 -2.76
C GLY A 123 15.14 -6.57 -3.61
N ASN A 124 16.27 -7.15 -3.22
CA ASN A 124 16.65 -8.49 -3.62
C ASN A 124 16.99 -9.23 -2.32
N SER A 125 16.43 -10.41 -2.12
CA SER A 125 16.61 -11.20 -0.88
C SER A 125 18.07 -11.60 -0.63
N ASN A 126 18.93 -11.50 -1.65
CA ASN A 126 20.35 -11.80 -1.58
C ASN A 126 21.23 -10.53 -1.42
N THR A 127 20.68 -9.36 -1.10
CA THR A 127 21.51 -8.18 -0.77
C THR A 127 21.77 -8.09 0.73
N PHE A 128 23.04 -7.88 1.11
CA PHE A 128 23.42 -7.59 2.50
C PHE A 128 23.11 -6.15 2.91
N SER A 129 23.03 -5.22 1.95
CA SER A 129 22.74 -3.80 2.17
C SER A 129 21.63 -3.31 1.22
N TYR A 130 20.95 -2.25 1.64
CA TYR A 130 19.83 -1.62 0.91
C TYR A 130 18.57 -2.50 0.80
N GLN A 131 18.34 -3.44 1.71
CA GLN A 131 17.12 -4.25 1.65
C GLN A 131 15.86 -3.36 1.63
N GLY A 132 14.92 -3.65 0.74
CA GLY A 132 13.68 -2.87 0.54
C GLY A 132 13.75 -1.74 -0.49
N HIS A 133 14.91 -1.37 -1.04
CA HIS A 133 14.96 -0.32 -2.08
C HIS A 133 14.22 -0.72 -3.37
N THR A 134 13.56 0.22 -4.02
CA THR A 134 13.06 0.02 -5.40
C THR A 134 14.23 -0.24 -6.34
N SER A 135 14.34 -1.45 -6.85
CA SER A 135 15.56 -2.02 -7.46
C SER A 135 15.45 -2.28 -8.96
N ALA A 136 14.24 -2.28 -9.52
CA ALA A 136 14.02 -2.53 -10.95
C ALA A 136 12.84 -1.71 -11.49
N GLY A 137 12.05 -2.31 -12.40
CA GLY A 137 10.86 -1.69 -13.00
C GLY A 137 9.98 -1.03 -11.95
N HIS A 138 9.56 0.19 -12.23
CA HIS A 138 8.71 0.99 -11.35
C HIS A 138 7.93 2.03 -12.14
N SER A 139 6.82 2.49 -11.56
CA SER A 139 6.10 3.65 -12.05
C SER A 139 6.46 4.92 -11.29
N VAL A 140 6.13 6.06 -11.91
CA VAL A 140 6.33 7.37 -11.33
C VAL A 140 5.00 8.13 -11.31
N LEU A 141 4.67 8.70 -10.16
CA LEU A 141 3.62 9.72 -10.03
C LEU A 141 4.28 11.08 -9.84
N VAL A 142 4.10 11.98 -10.80
CA VAL A 142 4.49 13.39 -10.67
C VAL A 142 3.32 14.16 -10.10
N ASN A 143 3.29 14.34 -8.77
CA ASN A 143 2.30 15.11 -8.06
C ASN A 143 2.70 16.60 -8.03
N ASN A 144 1.98 17.42 -8.78
CA ASN A 144 2.08 18.87 -8.76
C ASN A 144 0.81 19.54 -8.20
N GLY A 145 -0.15 18.75 -7.70
CA GLY A 145 -1.37 19.20 -7.04
C GLY A 145 -1.40 18.77 -5.57
N SER A 146 -2.55 18.32 -5.08
CA SER A 146 -2.69 17.82 -3.71
C SER A 146 -3.36 16.44 -3.71
N ILE A 147 -2.82 15.51 -2.92
CA ILE A 147 -3.40 14.18 -2.70
C ILE A 147 -3.88 14.10 -1.26
N ALA A 148 -5.19 14.01 -1.07
CA ALA A 148 -5.79 13.80 0.25
C ALA A 148 -6.18 12.33 0.42
N VAL A 149 -5.44 11.59 1.25
CA VAL A 149 -5.78 10.21 1.60
C VAL A 149 -6.86 10.23 2.67
N LYS A 150 -8.09 9.93 2.25
CA LYS A 150 -9.29 10.00 3.08
C LYS A 150 -9.33 8.84 4.08
N SER A 151 -10.23 8.95 5.06
CA SER A 151 -10.47 7.87 6.03
C SER A 151 -10.77 6.54 5.33
N SER A 152 -10.13 5.45 5.78
CA SER A 152 -10.13 4.12 5.14
C SER A 152 -9.46 4.03 3.76
N GLY A 153 -9.02 5.15 3.18
CA GLY A 153 -8.24 5.18 1.96
C GLY A 153 -6.78 4.79 2.20
N SER A 154 -6.10 4.36 1.13
CA SER A 154 -4.70 3.99 1.20
C SER A 154 -3.88 4.38 -0.02
N VAL A 155 -2.63 4.78 0.22
CA VAL A 155 -1.61 5.00 -0.81
C VAL A 155 -0.45 4.04 -0.55
N SER A 156 -0.14 3.19 -1.53
CA SER A 156 1.02 2.29 -1.52
C SER A 156 2.02 2.78 -2.55
N CYS A 157 3.18 3.26 -2.12
CA CYS A 157 4.22 3.82 -2.98
C CYS A 157 5.45 2.92 -3.03
N PHE A 158 5.48 1.97 -3.98
CA PHE A 158 6.61 1.09 -4.25
C PHE A 158 7.46 1.57 -5.44
N GLY A 159 6.88 2.37 -6.33
CA GLY A 159 7.58 3.20 -7.30
C GLY A 159 8.01 4.53 -6.69
N PHE A 160 7.90 5.65 -7.41
CA PHE A 160 8.26 6.96 -6.87
C PHE A 160 7.15 7.99 -7.03
N VAL A 161 6.92 8.79 -5.97
CA VAL A 161 6.16 10.04 -6.06
C VAL A 161 7.14 11.21 -5.98
N ARG A 162 7.04 12.14 -6.92
CA ARG A 162 7.84 13.38 -6.95
C ARG A 162 7.00 14.55 -7.44
N GLY A 163 7.55 15.75 -7.42
CA GLY A 163 6.86 16.95 -7.90
C GLY A 163 6.72 17.99 -6.79
N SER A 164 6.06 19.10 -7.11
CA SER A 164 5.92 20.25 -6.19
C SER A 164 4.67 20.20 -5.30
N GLY A 165 3.82 19.19 -5.48
CA GLY A 165 2.57 19.01 -4.74
C GLY A 165 2.76 18.47 -3.33
N GLU A 166 1.68 18.02 -2.71
CA GLU A 166 1.69 17.44 -1.36
C GLU A 166 0.82 16.18 -1.26
N ILE A 167 1.10 15.35 -0.26
CA ILE A 167 0.23 14.26 0.18
C ILE A 167 -0.14 14.51 1.64
N VAL A 168 -1.44 14.54 1.93
CA VAL A 168 -1.99 14.65 3.28
C VAL A 168 -2.75 13.38 3.61
N ALA A 169 -2.27 12.62 4.59
CA ALA A 169 -2.93 11.43 5.08
C ALA A 169 -3.84 11.77 6.27
N GLU A 170 -5.15 11.71 6.06
CA GLU A 170 -6.16 12.05 7.08
C GLU A 170 -6.39 10.89 8.07
N SER A 171 -7.07 11.17 9.18
CA SER A 171 -7.34 10.18 10.22
C SER A 171 -8.02 8.91 9.69
N GLY A 172 -7.47 7.74 10.06
CA GLY A 172 -7.94 6.44 9.59
C GLY A 172 -7.44 6.02 8.21
N SER A 173 -6.57 6.82 7.57
CA SER A 173 -5.92 6.46 6.31
C SER A 173 -4.61 5.69 6.51
N LYS A 174 -4.09 5.09 5.43
CA LYS A 174 -2.82 4.36 5.43
C LYS A 174 -1.92 4.80 4.28
N VAL A 175 -0.67 5.10 4.58
CA VAL A 175 0.39 5.30 3.58
C VAL A 175 1.42 4.20 3.77
N THR A 176 1.81 3.52 2.69
CA THR A 176 2.82 2.46 2.71
C THR A 176 3.97 2.82 1.79
N GLU A 177 5.20 2.74 2.30
CA GLU A 177 6.43 2.95 1.53
C GLU A 177 7.45 1.85 1.86
N PRO A 178 8.38 1.54 0.95
CA PRO A 178 9.48 0.66 1.29
C PRO A 178 10.39 1.29 2.36
N VAL A 179 10.81 0.48 3.31
CA VAL A 179 11.90 0.82 4.23
C VAL A 179 13.18 0.28 3.63
N VAL A 180 14.12 1.19 3.36
CA VAL A 180 15.45 0.84 2.92
C VAL A 180 16.35 0.74 4.12
N ILE A 181 16.77 -0.48 4.47
CA ILE A 181 17.73 -0.72 5.55
C ILE A 181 19.12 -0.76 4.93
N THR A 182 19.98 0.17 5.34
CA THR A 182 21.34 0.32 4.77
C THR A 182 22.43 -0.19 5.69
N ASP A 183 22.17 -0.22 6.99
CA ASP A 183 23.10 -0.71 7.99
C ASP A 183 22.33 -1.17 9.24
N TYR A 184 22.74 -2.31 9.81
CA TYR A 184 22.17 -2.89 11.02
C TYR A 184 23.26 -3.64 11.79
N THR A 185 23.15 -3.63 13.11
CA THR A 185 24.06 -4.34 14.03
C THR A 185 23.32 -5.51 14.66
N GLY A 186 24.01 -6.62 14.89
CA GLY A 186 23.43 -7.71 15.69
C GLY A 186 24.05 -9.09 15.51
N GLY A 187 24.51 -9.46 14.31
CA GLY A 187 24.90 -10.85 14.05
C GLY A 187 23.82 -11.82 14.54
N ASP A 188 24.19 -12.87 15.28
CA ASP A 188 23.24 -13.82 15.86
C ASP A 188 22.29 -13.20 16.92
N ASN A 189 22.68 -12.09 17.57
CA ASN A 189 21.81 -11.37 18.53
C ASN A 189 20.62 -10.68 17.84
N LEU A 190 20.67 -10.51 16.52
CA LEU A 190 19.56 -10.00 15.73
C LEU A 190 18.35 -10.95 15.80
N MET A 191 18.58 -12.26 15.89
CA MET A 191 17.53 -13.27 16.02
C MET A 191 16.79 -13.16 17.35
N SER A 192 17.52 -12.93 18.45
CA SER A 192 16.94 -12.69 19.77
C SER A 192 16.11 -11.41 19.82
N SER A 193 16.58 -10.35 19.14
CA SER A 193 15.87 -9.08 19.03
C SER A 193 14.59 -9.22 18.19
N HIS A 194 14.67 -9.94 17.07
CA HIS A 194 13.51 -10.29 16.25
C HIS A 194 12.46 -11.08 17.06
N ASN A 195 12.89 -12.10 17.82
CA ASN A 195 12.01 -12.89 18.68
C ASN A 195 11.39 -12.08 19.84
N ALA A 196 11.98 -10.92 20.16
CA ALA A 196 11.47 -9.95 21.13
C ALA A 196 10.65 -8.81 20.49
N ASN A 197 10.30 -8.91 19.19
CA ASN A 197 9.64 -7.86 18.41
C ASN A 197 10.40 -6.52 18.39
N GLN A 198 11.72 -6.57 18.38
CA GLN A 198 12.59 -5.39 18.30
C GLN A 198 13.27 -5.32 16.93
N ALA A 199 13.12 -4.17 16.27
CA ALA A 199 13.82 -3.86 15.03
C ALA A 199 15.03 -2.96 15.34
N ILE A 200 16.24 -3.44 15.06
CA ILE A 200 17.49 -2.71 15.32
C ILE A 200 18.14 -2.36 13.98
N PHE A 201 18.13 -1.07 13.63
CA PHE A 201 18.78 -0.55 12.43
C PHE A 201 19.70 0.61 12.83
N ASN A 202 20.92 0.62 12.31
CA ASN A 202 21.82 1.76 12.48
C ASN A 202 21.40 2.89 11.53
N ARG A 203 20.98 2.53 10.31
CA ARG A 203 20.63 3.48 9.25
C ARG A 203 19.53 2.93 8.35
N TYR A 204 18.43 3.67 8.26
CA TYR A 204 17.31 3.38 7.38
C TYR A 204 16.82 4.64 6.65
N SER A 205 16.05 4.46 5.59
CA SER A 205 15.35 5.54 4.90
C SER A 205 14.00 5.09 4.35
N ILE A 206 13.03 5.99 4.36
CA ILE A 206 11.73 5.88 3.69
C ILE A 206 11.64 7.10 2.78
N SER A 207 11.72 6.93 1.47
CA SER A 207 12.01 8.06 0.55
C SER A 207 11.48 7.87 -0.87
N ASN A 208 10.41 7.08 -1.00
CA ASN A 208 9.78 6.89 -2.30
C ASN A 208 8.80 8.02 -2.61
N ILE A 209 8.16 8.56 -1.58
CA ILE A 209 7.44 9.82 -1.61
C ILE A 209 8.45 10.95 -1.37
N ARG A 210 8.68 11.78 -2.39
CA ARG A 210 9.69 12.85 -2.41
C ARG A 210 9.08 14.25 -2.53
N CYS A 211 7.77 14.35 -2.44
CA CYS A 211 7.07 15.59 -2.20
C CYS A 211 6.71 15.68 -0.71
N PRO A 212 6.32 16.86 -0.17
CA PRO A 212 5.76 16.98 1.17
C PRO A 212 4.74 15.88 1.48
N LEU A 213 4.97 15.18 2.59
CA LEU A 213 4.08 14.17 3.15
C LEU A 213 3.70 14.58 4.57
N GLN A 214 2.41 14.85 4.78
CA GLN A 214 1.83 15.12 6.08
C GLN A 214 1.03 13.89 6.53
N ILE A 215 1.28 13.43 7.77
CA ILE A 215 0.57 12.33 8.41
C ILE A 215 -0.20 12.90 9.61
N ASP A 216 -1.52 13.00 9.49
CA ASP A 216 -2.36 13.54 10.56
C ASP A 216 -2.56 12.53 11.69
N HIS A 217 -3.01 13.03 12.84
CA HIS A 217 -3.34 12.18 13.98
C HIS A 217 -4.38 11.10 13.60
N GLY A 218 -4.03 9.84 13.85
CA GLY A 218 -4.85 8.68 13.52
C GLY A 218 -4.65 8.13 12.09
N ALA A 219 -3.83 8.77 11.26
CA ALA A 219 -3.31 8.16 10.04
C ALA A 219 -2.13 7.22 10.38
N THR A 220 -1.86 6.25 9.50
CA THR A 220 -0.75 5.30 9.69
C THR A 220 0.23 5.38 8.54
N LEU A 221 1.52 5.53 8.85
CA LEU A 221 2.63 5.30 7.91
C LEU A 221 3.22 3.90 8.16
N LEU A 222 3.20 3.06 7.14
CA LEU A 222 3.68 1.69 7.18
C LEU A 222 4.96 1.54 6.34
N GLY A 223 5.96 0.94 6.95
CA GLY A 223 7.17 0.52 6.28
C GLY A 223 7.06 -0.89 5.74
N LYS A 224 7.29 -1.09 4.43
CA LYS A 224 7.37 -2.40 3.79
C LYS A 224 8.83 -2.81 3.59
N VAL A 225 9.20 -3.99 4.10
CA VAL A 225 10.49 -4.63 3.78
C VAL A 225 10.28 -5.69 2.69
N ALA A 226 11.37 -6.00 1.98
CA ALA A 226 11.44 -7.08 1.00
C ALA A 226 11.54 -8.45 1.69
#